data_AF-A0A1W6BXK4-F1
#
_entry.id   AF-A0A1W6BXK4-F1
#
_cell.length_a   1.000
_cell.length_b   1.000
_cell.length_c   1.000
_cell.angle_alpha   90.00
_cell.angle_beta   90.00
_cell.angle_gamma   90.00
#
_symmetry.space_group_name_H-M   'P 1'
#
loop_
_entity.id
_entity.type
_entity.pdbx_description
1 polymer ?
#
loop_
_entity_poly.entity_id
_entity_poly.type
_entity_poly.pdbx_seq_one_letter_code
_entity_poly.pdbx_strand_id
1 'polypeptide(L)'
;MGNSASQMIASAFTFGTSALVFASLPFLFILLKGIFKANSGHNTHSSSILSVFAMAFSVHFISCLGFMLAIKTLDAFYAIYEPNYLQGKIFSIFWARSEDEVFSLAGASGEFEDKGLYLQLRLVQAVCDWIFLLIVWVVFIVACAYGLREAKKDAMQSNVMQIFVWLLVSNVIAAFIFYLWAKIASLAMFIPNGDIITQIIQSYKNLMNF
;
A
#
# COMPACT_ATOMS: atom_id res chain seq x y z
N MET A 1 -12.27 -0.39 -32.23
CA MET A 1 -11.11 0.53 -32.16
C MET A 1 -10.06 -0.18 -31.34
N GLY A 2 -8.98 -0.65 -31.99
CA GLY A 2 -7.94 -1.42 -31.31
C GLY A 2 -7.17 -0.51 -30.37
N ASN A 3 -7.12 -0.84 -29.08
CA ASN A 3 -6.18 -0.18 -28.17
C ASN A 3 -4.77 -0.51 -28.69
N SER A 4 -3.95 0.51 -28.95
CA SER A 4 -2.54 0.29 -29.26
C SER A 4 -1.84 -0.29 -28.02
N ALA A 5 -0.76 -1.05 -28.22
CA ALA A 5 0.03 -1.60 -27.12
C ALA A 5 0.50 -0.48 -26.17
N SER A 6 0.90 0.67 -26.71
CA SER A 6 1.20 1.90 -25.96
C SER A 6 0.08 2.31 -25.01
N GLN A 7 -1.18 2.32 -25.48
CA GLN A 7 -2.33 2.69 -24.66
C GLN A 7 -2.57 1.69 -23.52
N MET A 8 -2.29 0.41 -23.74
CA MET A 8 -2.40 -0.61 -22.69
C MET A 8 -1.36 -0.41 -21.60
N ILE A 9 -0.09 -0.17 -21.97
CA ILE A 9 1.00 0.09 -21.01
C ILE A 9 0.71 1.39 -20.23
N ALA A 10 0.27 2.44 -20.91
CA ALA A 10 -0.11 3.71 -20.27
C ALA A 10 -1.30 3.56 -19.32
N SER A 11 -2.28 2.72 -19.68
CA SER A 11 -3.40 2.40 -18.79
C SER A 11 -2.94 1.62 -17.57
N ALA A 12 -2.02 0.66 -17.73
CA ALA A 12 -1.44 -0.10 -16.61
C ALA A 12 -0.69 0.81 -15.64
N PHE A 13 0.12 1.73 -16.16
CA PHE A 13 0.74 2.79 -15.36
C PHE A 13 -0.32 3.61 -14.60
N THR A 14 -1.34 4.10 -15.28
CA THR A 14 -2.34 5.01 -14.69
C THR A 14 -3.17 4.33 -13.59
N PHE A 15 -3.75 3.17 -13.91
CA PHE A 15 -4.61 2.44 -12.98
C PHE A 15 -3.81 1.78 -11.85
N GLY A 16 -2.60 1.29 -12.14
CA GLY A 16 -1.70 0.74 -11.12
C GLY A 16 -1.19 1.80 -10.14
N THR A 17 -0.81 2.98 -10.65
CA THR A 17 -0.44 4.13 -9.79
C THR A 17 -1.63 4.57 -8.94
N SER A 18 -2.82 4.64 -9.53
CA SER A 18 -4.04 4.98 -8.80
C SER A 18 -4.32 3.96 -7.69
N ALA A 19 -4.22 2.67 -7.99
CA ALA A 19 -4.42 1.62 -6.99
C ALA A 19 -3.42 1.75 -5.83
N LEU A 20 -2.15 2.02 -6.13
CA LEU A 20 -1.13 2.28 -5.12
C LEU A 20 -1.48 3.48 -4.23
N VAL A 21 -1.93 4.58 -4.83
CA VAL A 21 -2.35 5.79 -4.11
C VAL A 21 -3.51 5.50 -3.18
N PHE A 22 -4.58 4.87 -3.69
CA PHE A 22 -5.77 4.56 -2.90
C PHE A 22 -5.52 3.52 -1.80
N ALA A 23 -4.55 2.62 -2.00
CA ALA A 23 -4.17 1.58 -1.04
C ALA A 23 -3.17 2.03 0.03
N SER A 24 -2.36 3.07 -0.22
CA SER A 24 -1.26 3.45 0.69
C SER A 24 -1.44 4.83 1.34
N LEU A 25 -1.80 5.86 0.57
CA LEU A 25 -1.82 7.23 1.07
C LEU A 25 -2.82 7.48 2.20
N PRO A 26 -4.08 6.98 2.16
CA PRO A 26 -5.02 7.25 3.23
C PRO A 26 -4.55 6.67 4.57
N PHE A 27 -3.96 5.47 4.55
CA PHE A 27 -3.40 4.83 5.73
C PHE A 27 -2.20 5.63 6.29
N LEU A 28 -1.23 5.94 5.43
CA LEU A 28 -0.03 6.70 5.80
C LEU A 28 -0.38 8.09 6.35
N PHE A 29 -1.32 8.78 5.70
CA PHE A 29 -1.74 10.13 6.10
C PHE A 29 -2.29 10.14 7.54
N ILE A 30 -3.15 9.17 7.89
CA ILE A 30 -3.71 9.10 9.24
C ILE A 30 -2.63 8.74 10.27
N LEU A 31 -1.71 7.82 9.95
CA LEU A 31 -0.61 7.47 10.85
C LEU A 31 0.33 8.65 11.12
N LEU A 32 0.73 9.38 10.07
CA LEU A 32 1.58 10.57 10.18
C LEU A 32 0.89 11.69 10.96
N LYS A 33 -0.41 11.93 10.69
CA LYS A 33 -1.22 12.87 11.46
C LYS A 33 -1.31 12.45 12.93
N GLY A 34 -1.38 11.15 13.19
CA GLY A 34 -1.28 10.55 14.51
C GLY A 34 0.01 10.98 15.22
N ILE A 35 1.17 10.78 14.59
CA ILE A 35 2.47 11.20 15.15
C ILE A 35 2.50 12.70 15.48
N PHE A 36 2.08 13.56 14.55
CA PHE A 36 2.09 15.00 14.79
C PHE A 36 1.20 15.38 15.98
N LYS A 37 -0.04 14.84 16.03
CA LYS A 37 -0.95 15.01 17.17
C LYS A 37 -0.37 14.42 18.47
N ALA A 38 0.39 13.34 18.38
CA ALA A 38 1.04 12.71 19.52
C ALA A 38 2.10 13.64 20.15
N ASN A 39 2.74 14.50 19.35
CA ASN A 39 3.83 15.39 19.77
C ASN A 39 3.36 16.82 20.14
N SER A 40 2.13 17.24 19.81
CA SER A 40 1.65 18.63 19.98
C SER A 40 1.33 19.07 21.42
N GLY A 41 1.65 18.27 22.45
CA GLY A 41 1.95 18.74 23.81
C GLY A 41 0.89 19.44 24.67
N HIS A 42 -0.26 19.93 24.19
CA HIS A 42 -1.21 20.69 25.02
C HIS A 42 -2.67 20.40 24.67
N ASN A 43 -3.49 20.11 25.70
CA ASN A 43 -4.96 20.10 25.73
C ASN A 43 -5.75 19.25 24.72
N THR A 44 -5.08 18.41 23.92
CA THR A 44 -5.78 17.48 23.03
C THR A 44 -5.98 16.14 23.75
N HIS A 45 -7.24 15.75 23.98
CA HIS A 45 -7.60 14.39 24.41
C HIS A 45 -6.77 13.38 23.61
N SER A 46 -5.88 12.66 24.30
CA SER A 46 -4.94 11.74 23.66
C SER A 46 -5.74 10.59 23.06
N SER A 47 -5.81 10.53 21.73
CA SER A 47 -6.35 9.34 21.06
C SER A 47 -5.43 8.16 21.38
N SER A 48 -6.00 7.06 21.89
CA SER A 48 -5.24 5.85 22.19
C SER A 48 -4.61 5.27 20.92
N ILE A 49 -3.57 4.46 21.07
CA ILE A 49 -2.94 3.76 19.92
C ILE A 49 -3.97 2.99 19.09
N LEU A 50 -4.89 2.30 19.76
CA LEU A 50 -5.95 1.54 19.10
C LEU A 50 -6.84 2.45 18.26
N SER A 51 -7.20 3.63 18.77
CA SER A 51 -8.03 4.60 18.04
C SER A 51 -7.34 5.10 16.77
N VAL A 52 -6.03 5.37 16.83
CA VAL A 52 -5.26 5.91 15.68
C VAL A 52 -5.12 4.86 14.58
N PHE A 53 -4.72 3.64 14.95
CA PHE A 53 -4.59 2.56 13.98
C PHE A 53 -5.96 2.09 13.45
N ALA A 54 -7.00 2.04 14.29
CA ALA A 54 -8.35 1.72 13.82
C ALA A 54 -8.87 2.78 12.84
N MET A 55 -8.65 4.08 13.11
CA MET A 55 -9.01 5.14 12.18
C MET A 55 -8.23 5.04 10.86
N ALA A 56 -6.92 4.78 10.93
CA ALA A 56 -6.08 4.59 9.75
C ALA A 56 -6.60 3.43 8.90
N PHE A 57 -6.94 2.30 9.54
CA PHE A 57 -7.52 1.15 8.87
C PHE A 57 -8.90 1.45 8.26
N SER A 58 -9.80 2.13 8.99
CA SER A 58 -11.14 2.45 8.48
C SER A 58 -11.08 3.34 7.24
N VAL A 59 -10.26 4.40 7.25
CA VAL A 59 -10.10 5.30 6.11
C VAL A 59 -9.48 4.56 4.91
N HIS A 60 -8.47 3.72 5.16
CA HIS A 60 -7.88 2.83 4.15
C HIS A 60 -8.90 1.87 3.55
N PHE A 61 -9.69 1.21 4.40
CA PHE A 61 -10.67 0.21 3.98
C PHE A 61 -11.73 0.83 3.08
N ILE A 62 -12.27 1.98 3.45
CA ILE A 62 -13.25 2.71 2.62
C ILE A 62 -12.63 3.14 1.29
N SER A 63 -11.40 3.66 1.31
CA SER A 63 -10.66 4.04 0.10
C SER A 63 -10.48 2.87 -0.85
N CYS A 64 -10.03 1.72 -0.34
CA CYS A 64 -9.85 0.49 -1.11
C CYS A 64 -11.17 -0.05 -1.68
N LEU A 65 -12.24 -0.07 -0.87
CA LEU A 65 -13.56 -0.47 -1.33
C LEU A 65 -14.06 0.45 -2.46
N GLY A 66 -13.93 1.76 -2.29
CA GLY A 66 -14.32 2.74 -3.31
C GLY A 66 -13.56 2.55 -4.62
N PHE A 67 -12.23 2.34 -4.54
CA PHE A 67 -11.41 2.08 -5.70
C PHE A 67 -11.78 0.76 -6.41
N MET A 68 -11.93 -0.33 -5.65
CA MET A 68 -12.37 -1.62 -6.22
C MET A 68 -13.73 -1.51 -6.89
N LEU A 69 -14.67 -0.81 -6.28
CA LEU A 69 -15.99 -0.58 -6.86
C LEU A 69 -15.88 0.21 -8.17
N ALA A 70 -15.08 1.28 -8.20
CA ALA A 70 -14.86 2.06 -9.41
C ALA A 70 -14.28 1.21 -10.56
N ILE A 71 -13.25 0.40 -10.28
CA ILE A 71 -12.67 -0.51 -11.28
C ILE A 71 -13.70 -1.52 -11.78
N LYS A 72 -14.45 -2.15 -10.87
CA LYS A 72 -15.48 -3.13 -11.25
C LYS A 72 -16.62 -2.50 -12.06
N THR A 73 -17.01 -1.28 -11.74
CA THR A 73 -18.01 -0.53 -12.51
C THR A 73 -17.48 -0.19 -13.90
N LEU A 74 -16.22 0.24 -14.02
CA LEU A 74 -15.59 0.48 -15.33
C LEU A 74 -15.52 -0.79 -16.18
N ASP A 75 -15.15 -1.92 -15.56
CA ASP A 75 -15.16 -3.22 -16.24
C ASP A 75 -16.57 -3.65 -16.66
N ALA A 76 -17.59 -3.39 -15.83
CA ALA A 76 -18.98 -3.67 -16.18
C ALA A 76 -19.47 -2.84 -17.38
N PHE A 77 -19.06 -1.57 -17.48
CA PHE A 77 -19.37 -0.73 -18.64
C PHE A 77 -18.63 -1.20 -19.90
N TYR A 78 -17.42 -1.74 -19.76
CA TYR A 78 -16.63 -2.25 -20.88
C TYR A 78 -16.91 -3.72 -21.23
N ALA A 79 -17.71 -4.42 -20.42
CA ALA A 79 -17.96 -5.87 -20.54
C ALA A 79 -18.57 -6.31 -21.88
N ILE A 80 -19.16 -5.38 -22.64
CA ILE A 80 -19.68 -5.64 -24.00
C ILE A 80 -18.54 -6.00 -24.97
N TYR A 81 -17.30 -5.54 -24.69
CA TYR A 81 -16.13 -5.77 -25.54
C TYR A 81 -15.20 -6.84 -24.97
N GLU A 82 -14.82 -6.73 -23.69
CA GLU A 82 -13.94 -7.70 -23.03
C GLU A 82 -14.27 -7.72 -21.52
N PRO A 83 -14.73 -8.85 -20.96
CA PRO A 83 -15.08 -8.92 -19.55
C PRO A 83 -13.83 -8.83 -18.66
N ASN A 84 -13.91 -8.06 -17.56
CA ASN A 84 -12.82 -7.86 -16.60
C ASN A 84 -11.51 -7.34 -17.23
N TYR A 85 -11.61 -6.48 -18.23
CA TYR A 85 -10.46 -5.94 -18.95
C TYR A 85 -9.43 -5.27 -18.01
N LEU A 86 -9.86 -4.40 -17.11
CA LEU A 86 -8.98 -3.72 -16.16
C LEU A 86 -8.38 -4.72 -15.17
N GLN A 87 -9.25 -5.49 -14.50
CA GLN A 87 -8.84 -6.45 -13.47
C GLN A 87 -7.90 -7.55 -13.99
N GLY A 88 -8.22 -8.13 -15.14
CA GLY A 88 -7.50 -9.29 -15.68
C GLY A 88 -6.29 -8.91 -16.54
N LYS A 89 -6.38 -7.82 -17.31
CA LYS A 89 -5.39 -7.48 -18.34
C LYS A 89 -4.53 -6.28 -17.96
N ILE A 90 -5.14 -5.18 -17.53
CA ILE A 90 -4.39 -3.96 -17.21
C ILE A 90 -3.58 -4.11 -15.92
N PHE A 91 -4.16 -4.69 -14.87
CA PHE A 91 -3.43 -4.95 -13.63
C PHE A 91 -2.35 -6.04 -13.78
N SER A 92 -2.55 -7.05 -14.63
CA SER A 92 -1.49 -8.04 -14.89
C SER A 92 -0.27 -7.40 -15.57
N ILE A 93 -0.47 -6.49 -16.53
CA ILE A 93 0.62 -5.69 -17.11
C ILE A 93 1.31 -4.84 -16.04
N PHE A 94 0.54 -4.21 -15.13
CA PHE A 94 1.14 -3.42 -14.05
C PHE A 94 2.03 -4.24 -13.12
N TRP A 95 1.72 -5.53 -12.91
CA TRP A 95 2.48 -6.40 -12.02
C TRP A 95 3.58 -7.21 -12.70
N ALA A 96 3.67 -7.19 -14.04
CA ALA A 96 4.74 -7.82 -14.80
C ALA A 96 6.11 -7.18 -14.52
N ARG A 97 7.14 -8.00 -14.33
CA ARG A 97 8.44 -7.52 -13.80
C ARG A 97 9.52 -7.32 -14.85
N SER A 98 9.43 -8.00 -16.00
CA SER A 98 10.38 -7.84 -17.12
C SER A 98 9.77 -7.05 -18.27
N GLU A 99 10.63 -6.42 -19.08
CA GLU A 99 10.24 -5.74 -20.32
C GLU A 99 9.53 -6.71 -21.27
N ASP A 100 10.10 -7.90 -21.48
CA ASP A 100 9.54 -8.94 -22.34
C ASP A 100 8.13 -9.37 -21.91
N GLU A 101 7.90 -9.50 -20.60
CA GLU A 101 6.59 -9.88 -20.05
C GLU A 101 5.57 -8.76 -20.29
N VAL A 102 5.94 -7.50 -20.03
CA VAL A 102 5.08 -6.34 -20.28
C VAL A 102 4.72 -6.25 -21.76
N PHE A 103 5.70 -6.38 -22.65
CA PHE A 103 5.48 -6.29 -24.10
C PHE A 103 4.65 -7.46 -24.62
N SER A 104 4.89 -8.67 -24.12
CA SER A 104 4.07 -9.84 -24.49
C SER A 104 2.63 -9.69 -24.04
N LEU A 105 2.38 -9.13 -22.85
CA LEU A 105 1.02 -8.93 -22.31
C LEU A 105 0.29 -7.77 -23.00
N ALA A 106 1.02 -6.72 -23.41
CA ALA A 106 0.48 -5.57 -24.12
C ALA A 106 0.37 -5.78 -25.64
N GLY A 107 1.03 -6.80 -26.20
CA GLY A 107 1.16 -6.98 -27.64
C GLY A 107 2.07 -5.93 -28.31
N ALA A 108 3.06 -5.43 -27.59
CA ALA A 108 4.01 -4.41 -28.05
C ALA A 108 5.13 -5.03 -28.90
N SER A 109 5.58 -4.30 -29.93
CA SER A 109 6.74 -4.68 -30.77
C SER A 109 8.08 -4.19 -30.19
N GLY A 110 8.05 -3.37 -29.13
CA GLY A 110 9.24 -2.81 -28.48
C GLY A 110 9.79 -1.59 -29.21
N GLU A 111 8.91 -0.81 -29.85
CA GLU A 111 9.25 0.46 -30.47
C GLU A 111 9.68 1.50 -29.42
N PHE A 112 10.24 2.62 -29.88
CA PHE A 112 10.77 3.65 -28.98
C PHE A 112 9.70 4.20 -28.01
N GLU A 113 8.46 4.34 -28.47
CA GLU A 113 7.33 4.78 -27.63
C GLU A 113 7.00 3.75 -26.54
N ASP A 114 6.92 2.46 -26.90
CA ASP A 114 6.63 1.37 -25.96
C ASP A 114 7.69 1.29 -24.86
N LYS A 115 8.96 1.47 -25.21
CA LYS A 115 10.08 1.51 -24.25
C LYS A 115 10.00 2.69 -23.30
N GLY A 116 9.62 3.87 -23.80
CA GLY A 116 9.40 5.04 -22.97
C GLY A 116 8.29 4.82 -21.94
N LEU A 117 7.19 4.19 -22.35
CA LEU A 117 6.07 3.86 -21.47
C LEU A 117 6.41 2.74 -20.48
N TYR A 118 7.16 1.72 -20.91
CA TYR A 118 7.70 0.69 -20.02
C TYR A 118 8.58 1.30 -18.93
N LEU A 119 9.44 2.25 -19.26
CA LEU A 119 10.29 2.92 -18.26
C LEU A 119 9.44 3.65 -17.20
N GLN A 120 8.39 4.36 -17.60
CA GLN A 120 7.48 5.03 -16.66
C GLN A 120 6.77 4.02 -15.76
N LEU A 121 6.29 2.92 -16.33
CA LEU A 121 5.68 1.83 -15.58
C LEU A 121 6.67 1.24 -14.56
N ARG A 122 7.90 0.95 -15.00
CA ARG A 122 8.95 0.37 -14.17
C ARG A 122 9.34 1.29 -13.01
N LEU A 123 9.40 2.60 -13.25
CA LEU A 123 9.65 3.59 -12.19
C LEU A 123 8.56 3.53 -11.11
N VAL A 124 7.28 3.48 -11.48
CA VAL A 124 6.19 3.37 -10.50
C VAL A 124 6.21 2.03 -9.77
N GLN A 125 6.50 0.93 -10.46
CA GLN A 125 6.66 -0.38 -9.80
C GLN A 125 7.80 -0.34 -8.77
N ALA A 126 8.92 0.32 -9.09
CA ALA A 126 10.01 0.51 -8.13
C ALA A 126 9.57 1.36 -6.92
N VAL A 127 8.84 2.46 -7.17
CA VAL A 127 8.25 3.28 -6.08
C VAL A 127 7.29 2.45 -5.22
N CYS A 128 6.47 1.59 -5.84
CA CYS A 128 5.57 0.67 -5.16
C CYS A 128 6.35 -0.25 -4.19
N ASP A 129 7.41 -0.89 -4.70
CA ASP A 129 8.26 -1.77 -3.90
C ASP A 129 8.90 -1.01 -2.72
N TRP A 130 9.37 0.23 -2.93
CA TRP A 130 9.90 1.08 -1.86
C TRP A 130 8.85 1.48 -0.83
N ILE A 131 7.64 1.85 -1.25
CA ILE A 131 6.53 2.17 -0.33
C ILE A 131 6.22 0.97 0.56
N PHE A 132 6.16 -0.24 -0.01
CA PHE A 132 5.90 -1.47 0.74
C PHE A 132 7.00 -1.81 1.75
N LEU A 133 8.26 -1.51 1.44
CA LEU A 133 9.36 -1.67 2.40
C LEU A 133 9.29 -0.63 3.53
N LEU A 134 9.08 0.64 3.18
CA LEU A 134 9.11 1.75 4.14
C LEU A 134 7.90 1.77 5.07
N ILE A 135 6.71 1.34 4.61
CA ILE A 135 5.50 1.36 5.44
C ILE A 135 5.61 0.48 6.69
N VAL A 136 6.39 -0.61 6.62
CA VAL A 136 6.68 -1.48 7.78
C VAL A 136 7.36 -0.66 8.89
N TRP A 137 8.35 0.14 8.52
CA TRP A 137 9.09 0.99 9.45
C TRP A 137 8.23 2.15 9.97
N VAL A 138 7.42 2.76 9.10
CA VAL A 138 6.48 3.81 9.52
C VAL A 138 5.53 3.27 10.59
N VAL A 139 4.92 2.11 10.36
CA VAL A 139 4.02 1.46 11.33
C VAL A 139 4.73 1.18 12.64
N PHE A 140 5.94 0.62 12.60
CA PHE A 140 6.73 0.32 13.79
C PHE A 140 7.07 1.59 14.59
N ILE A 141 7.52 2.66 13.93
CA ILE A 141 7.87 3.94 14.56
C ILE A 141 6.64 4.58 15.19
N VAL A 142 5.49 4.58 14.50
CA VAL A 142 4.22 5.09 15.03
C VAL A 142 3.83 4.30 16.28
N ALA A 143 3.89 2.97 16.23
CA ALA A 143 3.58 2.12 17.36
C ALA A 143 4.48 2.41 18.57
N CYS A 144 5.78 2.59 18.35
CA CYS A 144 6.71 2.96 19.40
C CYS A 144 6.43 4.33 20.00
N ALA A 145 6.15 5.34 19.17
CA ALA A 145 5.83 6.69 19.64
C ALA A 145 4.59 6.70 20.55
N TYR A 146 3.55 5.94 20.18
CA TYR A 146 2.35 5.80 21.01
C TYR A 146 2.58 4.93 22.26
N GLY A 147 3.32 3.83 22.16
CA GLY A 147 3.66 3.00 23.31
C GLY A 147 4.45 3.76 24.39
N LEU A 148 5.42 4.58 23.97
CA LEU A 148 6.16 5.46 24.89
C LEU A 148 5.24 6.49 25.56
N ARG A 149 4.24 7.00 24.84
CA ARG A 149 3.30 7.99 25.37
C ARG A 149 2.35 7.39 26.41
N GLU A 150 1.75 6.23 26.13
CA GLU A 150 0.87 5.55 27.09
C GLU A 150 1.63 5.12 28.34
N ALA A 151 2.87 4.64 28.19
CA ALA A 151 3.73 4.32 29.33
C ALA A 151 4.01 5.51 30.26
N LYS A 152 4.16 6.72 29.70
CA LYS A 152 4.33 7.96 30.49
C LYS A 152 3.04 8.44 31.15
N LYS A 153 1.88 8.11 30.59
CA LYS A 153 0.57 8.47 31.13
C LYS A 153 0.19 7.63 32.34
N ASP A 154 0.53 6.34 32.31
CA ASP A 154 0.18 5.39 33.37
C ASP A 154 1.19 5.32 34.53
N ALA A 155 2.33 6.02 34.44
CA ALA A 155 3.41 5.93 35.41
C ALA A 155 3.61 7.26 36.16
N MET A 156 3.30 7.31 37.46
CA MET A 156 3.66 8.44 38.34
C MET A 156 5.18 8.59 38.54
N GLN A 157 5.93 7.50 38.36
CA GLN A 157 7.39 7.45 38.22
C GLN A 157 7.73 6.46 37.11
N SER A 158 8.56 6.86 36.13
CA SER A 158 8.86 6.06 34.95
C SER A 158 9.53 4.72 35.31
N ASN A 159 8.77 3.63 35.22
CA ASN A 159 9.31 2.27 35.34
C ASN A 159 9.68 1.74 33.95
N VAL A 160 10.95 1.37 33.76
CA VAL A 160 11.47 0.82 32.51
C VAL A 160 10.68 -0.41 32.05
N MET A 161 10.23 -1.24 32.99
CA MET A 161 9.42 -2.44 32.70
C MET A 161 8.07 -2.06 32.09
N GLN A 162 7.42 -1.01 32.59
CA GLN A 162 6.13 -0.54 32.10
C GLN A 162 6.25 0.05 30.68
N ILE A 163 7.34 0.77 30.41
CA ILE A 163 7.66 1.25 29.06
C ILE A 163 7.80 0.07 28.10
N PHE A 164 8.56 -0.95 28.48
CA PHE A 164 8.78 -2.13 27.64
C PHE A 164 7.47 -2.87 27.32
N VAL A 165 6.61 -3.09 28.32
CA VAL A 165 5.30 -3.74 28.14
C VAL A 165 4.42 -2.95 27.17
N TRP A 166 4.33 -1.62 27.33
CA TRP A 166 3.52 -0.78 26.44
C TRP A 166 4.06 -0.72 25.02
N LEU A 167 5.38 -0.72 24.84
CA LEU A 167 6.00 -0.81 23.51
C LEU A 167 5.65 -2.14 22.83
N LEU A 168 5.70 -3.25 23.57
CA LEU A 168 5.37 -4.58 23.04
C LEU A 168 3.89 -4.65 22.63
N VAL A 169 2.98 -4.29 23.54
CA VAL A 169 1.53 -4.30 23.27
C VAL A 169 1.20 -3.42 22.06
N SER A 170 1.81 -2.25 21.98
CA SER A 170 1.60 -1.30 20.89
C SER A 170 2.01 -1.86 19.53
N ASN A 171 3.18 -2.51 19.47
CA ASN A 171 3.68 -3.12 18.25
C ASN A 171 2.87 -4.35 17.83
N VAL A 172 2.36 -5.15 18.77
CA VAL A 172 1.47 -6.28 18.44
C VAL A 172 0.17 -5.79 17.79
N ILE A 173 -0.46 -4.75 18.36
CA ILE A 173 -1.68 -4.14 17.79
C ILE A 173 -1.39 -3.58 16.39
N ALA A 174 -0.30 -2.83 16.26
CA ALA A 174 0.10 -2.23 15.00
C ALA A 174 0.41 -3.28 13.92
N ALA A 175 1.10 -4.36 14.27
CA ALA A 175 1.41 -5.47 13.36
C ALA A 175 0.15 -6.19 12.89
N PHE A 176 -0.82 -6.43 13.79
CA PHE A 176 -2.09 -7.03 13.42
C PHE A 176 -2.87 -6.15 12.43
N ILE A 177 -2.96 -4.85 12.70
CA ILE A 177 -3.66 -3.90 11.82
C ILE A 177 -2.93 -3.74 10.49
N PHE A 178 -1.60 -3.75 10.49
CA PHE A 178 -0.79 -3.72 9.28
C PHE A 178 -1.00 -4.97 8.41
N TYR A 179 -1.10 -6.14 9.03
CA TYR A 179 -1.43 -7.37 8.31
C TYR A 179 -2.80 -7.28 7.62
N LEU A 180 -3.82 -6.76 8.32
CA LEU A 180 -5.14 -6.52 7.73
C LEU A 180 -5.08 -5.48 6.60
N TRP A 181 -4.35 -4.38 6.81
CA TRP A 181 -4.11 -3.36 5.77
C TRP A 181 -3.53 -4.01 4.50
N ALA A 182 -2.49 -4.82 4.64
CA ALA A 182 -1.80 -5.44 3.51
C ALA A 182 -2.71 -6.41 2.74
N LYS A 183 -3.56 -7.18 3.42
CA LYS A 183 -4.53 -8.07 2.77
C LYS A 183 -5.56 -7.30 1.95
N ILE A 184 -6.14 -6.23 2.51
CA ILE A 184 -7.12 -5.40 1.79
C ILE A 184 -6.47 -4.65 0.64
N ALA A 185 -5.27 -4.11 0.84
CA ALA A 185 -4.50 -3.43 -0.20
C ALA A 185 -4.16 -4.41 -1.36
N SER A 186 -3.82 -5.65 -1.05
CA SER A 186 -3.51 -6.68 -2.06
C SER A 186 -4.72 -6.96 -2.97
N LEU A 187 -5.93 -7.00 -2.38
CA LEU A 187 -7.17 -7.16 -3.14
C LEU A 187 -7.47 -5.92 -3.98
N ALA A 188 -7.31 -4.72 -3.41
CA ALA A 188 -7.61 -3.47 -4.10
C ALA A 188 -6.66 -3.17 -5.27
N MET A 189 -5.43 -3.65 -5.21
CA MET A 189 -4.46 -3.53 -6.29
C MET A 189 -4.48 -4.70 -7.28
N PHE A 190 -5.42 -5.64 -7.12
CA PHE A 190 -5.60 -6.79 -8.01
C PHE A 190 -4.29 -7.56 -8.28
N ILE A 191 -3.54 -7.86 -7.22
CA ILE A 191 -2.28 -8.61 -7.33
C ILE A 191 -2.59 -10.02 -7.86
N PRO A 192 -2.02 -10.43 -9.02
CA PRO A 192 -2.40 -11.68 -9.67
C PRO A 192 -1.85 -12.93 -8.94
N ASN A 193 -0.65 -12.83 -8.35
CA ASN A 193 0.03 -13.95 -7.69
C ASN A 193 0.59 -13.52 -6.33
N GLY A 194 -0.14 -13.83 -5.26
CA GLY A 194 0.30 -13.60 -3.88
C GLY A 194 -0.29 -12.35 -3.24
N ASP A 195 0.38 -11.87 -2.21
CA ASP A 195 -0.03 -10.69 -1.45
C ASP A 195 1.16 -9.77 -1.15
N ILE A 196 0.85 -8.55 -0.70
CA ILE A 196 1.86 -7.54 -0.34
C ILE A 196 2.79 -8.07 0.75
N ILE A 197 2.31 -8.89 1.68
CA ILE A 197 3.16 -9.45 2.75
C ILE A 197 4.25 -10.34 2.16
N THR A 198 3.89 -11.21 1.22
CA THR A 198 4.81 -12.11 0.52
C THR A 198 5.82 -11.30 -0.29
N GLN A 199 5.36 -10.25 -0.97
CA GLN A 199 6.25 -9.34 -1.72
C GLN A 199 7.24 -8.63 -0.79
N ILE A 200 6.79 -8.10 0.35
CA ILE A 200 7.66 -7.47 1.35
C ILE A 200 8.71 -8.45 1.86
N ILE A 201 8.31 -9.66 2.24
CA ILE A 201 9.23 -10.69 2.73
C ILE A 201 10.29 -11.02 1.66
N GLN A 202 9.86 -11.18 0.41
CA GLN A 202 10.78 -11.46 -0.69
C GLN A 202 11.76 -10.31 -0.94
N SER A 203 11.29 -9.07 -0.90
CA SER A 203 12.13 -7.89 -1.05
C SER A 203 13.17 -7.77 0.06
N TYR A 204 12.80 -8.05 1.32
CA TYR A 204 13.78 -8.07 2.43
C TYR A 204 14.80 -9.20 2.27
N LYS A 205 14.38 -10.40 1.84
CA LYS A 205 15.32 -11.51 1.57
C LYS A 205 16.32 -11.14 0.48
N ASN A 206 15.87 -10.49 -0.60
CA ASN A 206 16.74 -10.08 -1.68
C ASN A 206 17.76 -9.01 -1.23
N LEU A 207 17.38 -8.12 -0.31
CA LEU A 207 18.29 -7.11 0.26
C LEU A 207 19.33 -7.69 1.22
N MET A 208 18.99 -8.73 1.99
CA MET A 208 19.91 -9.37 2.95
C MET A 208 20.84 -10.41 2.33
N ASN A 209 20.55 -10.86 1.11
CA ASN A 209 21.39 -11.80 0.34
C ASN A 209 22.41 -11.07 -0.55
N PHE A 210 22.53 -9.75 -0.41
CA PHE A 210 23.64 -8.92 -0.89
C PHE A 210 24.61 -8.64 0.26
#